data_AF-A0A433PBW4-F1
#
_entry.id   AF-A0A433PBW4-F1
#
_cell.length_a   1.000
_cell.length_b   1.000
_cell.length_c   1.000
_cell.angle_alpha   90.00
_cell.angle_beta   90.00
_cell.angle_gamma   90.00
#
_symmetry.space_group_name_H-M   'P 1'
#
loop_
_entity.id
_entity.type
_entity.pdbx_description
1 polymer ?
#
loop_
_entity_poly.entity_id
_entity_poly.type
_entity_poly.pdbx_seq_one_letter_code
_entity_poly.pdbx_strand_id
1 'polypeptide(L)'
;MKFNLCTIPLAIIGFLAAQAFASPTSKPSVDKNPGKPKRADCVQTSNLAGDHYSAVQIALIAQNSGFTGNSLVLSVAIALAESSGWTRATLINTDCSQDRGLWQINNRWHSEVSDDQAFDPAQCSQAAYRISSSGSNWALWTTFTSGAYSAYMAEAQAAVSSLSGGPAAGNKL
;
A
#
# COMPACT_ATOMS: atom_id res chain seq x y z
N MET A 1 -20.29 -17.04 21.98
CA MET A 1 -19.85 -16.41 20.72
C MET A 1 -18.39 -16.02 20.89
N LYS A 2 -17.47 -16.73 20.25
CA LYS A 2 -16.03 -16.47 20.34
C LYS A 2 -15.60 -15.77 19.06
N PHE A 3 -15.11 -14.54 19.19
CA PHE A 3 -14.48 -13.79 18.10
C PHE A 3 -13.11 -14.41 17.82
N ASN A 4 -12.93 -15.02 16.66
CA ASN A 4 -11.59 -15.34 16.17
C ASN A 4 -11.07 -14.12 15.42
N LEU A 5 -10.02 -13.50 15.96
CA LEU A 5 -9.18 -12.56 15.22
C LEU A 5 -8.54 -13.31 14.05
N CYS A 6 -8.94 -12.97 12.83
CA CYS A 6 -8.25 -13.38 11.62
C CYS A 6 -7.07 -12.45 11.40
N THR A 7 -5.91 -12.80 11.94
CA THR A 7 -4.63 -12.22 11.52
C THR A 7 -4.36 -12.69 10.10
N ILE A 8 -4.65 -11.84 9.12
CA ILE A 8 -4.28 -12.07 7.72
C ILE A 8 -2.80 -11.72 7.59
N PRO A 9 -1.92 -12.67 7.23
CA PRO A 9 -0.52 -12.36 7.02
C PRO A 9 -0.39 -11.49 5.76
N LEU A 10 0.38 -10.41 5.86
CA LEU A 10 0.92 -9.67 4.73
C LEU A 10 1.46 -10.69 3.70
N ALA A 11 1.00 -10.57 2.45
CA ALA A 11 1.33 -11.49 1.37
C ALA A 11 2.85 -11.54 1.13
N ILE A 12 3.47 -12.62 1.59
CA ILE A 12 4.79 -13.05 1.15
C ILE A 12 4.58 -13.69 -0.22
N ILE A 13 5.08 -13.09 -1.29
CA ILE A 13 5.18 -13.75 -2.59
C ILE A 13 6.65 -14.06 -2.86
N GLY A 14 7.05 -15.27 -2.49
CA GLY A 14 8.23 -15.95 -2.99
C GLY A 14 7.85 -16.88 -4.15
N PHE A 15 8.62 -16.78 -5.24
CA PHE A 15 8.55 -17.57 -6.47
C PHE A 15 8.45 -19.10 -6.28
N LEU A 16 7.73 -19.78 -7.19
CA LEU A 16 7.75 -21.24 -7.38
C LEU A 16 9.09 -21.73 -7.99
N ALA A 17 9.63 -22.84 -7.46
CA ALA A 17 10.31 -23.89 -8.25
C ALA A 17 10.41 -25.21 -7.43
N ALA A 18 10.26 -26.35 -8.12
CA ALA A 18 10.16 -27.69 -7.55
C ALA A 18 11.52 -28.32 -7.15
N GLN A 19 11.50 -28.97 -5.98
CA GLN A 19 12.22 -30.15 -5.46
C GLN A 19 13.70 -30.44 -5.84
N ALA A 20 14.58 -30.47 -4.83
CA ALA A 20 15.63 -31.49 -4.63
C ALA A 20 16.21 -31.41 -3.19
N PHE A 21 16.46 -32.57 -2.58
CA PHE A 21 17.12 -32.73 -1.28
C PHE A 21 18.59 -32.31 -1.33
N ALA A 22 19.04 -31.49 -0.37
CA ALA A 22 20.33 -31.59 0.33
C ALA A 22 20.52 -30.35 1.22
N SER A 23 20.74 -30.54 2.51
CA SER A 23 21.24 -29.48 3.40
C SER A 23 22.72 -29.19 3.08
N PRO A 24 23.13 -27.93 2.93
CA PRO A 24 24.50 -27.55 3.19
C PRO A 24 24.56 -26.63 4.42
N THR A 25 25.37 -27.02 5.38
CA THR A 25 25.87 -26.12 6.43
C THR A 25 26.62 -24.97 5.75
N SER A 26 26.07 -23.76 5.78
CA SER A 26 26.77 -22.59 5.27
C SER A 26 27.85 -22.17 6.27
N LYS A 27 29.12 -22.35 5.89
CA LYS A 27 30.25 -21.65 6.50
C LYS A 27 30.09 -20.14 6.26
N PRO A 28 30.55 -19.27 7.19
CA PRO A 28 30.54 -17.84 6.95
C PRO A 28 31.49 -17.48 5.79
N SER A 29 30.97 -16.83 4.76
CA SER A 29 31.75 -16.35 3.62
C SER A 29 32.46 -15.04 3.99
N VAL A 30 33.79 -15.03 3.91
CA VAL A 30 34.61 -13.81 4.02
C VAL A 30 34.42 -12.98 2.75
N ASP A 31 33.96 -11.74 2.91
CA ASP A 31 33.77 -10.77 1.84
C ASP A 31 35.11 -10.40 1.18
N LYS A 32 35.17 -10.47 -0.15
CA LYS A 32 36.37 -10.28 -0.97
C LYS A 32 36.54 -8.84 -1.49
N ASN A 33 35.80 -7.84 -0.99
CA ASN A 33 35.93 -6.48 -1.52
C ASN A 33 35.81 -5.36 -0.45
N PRO A 34 36.92 -4.91 0.17
CA PRO A 34 36.89 -4.06 1.37
C PRO A 34 36.63 -2.55 1.09
N GLY A 35 36.11 -2.18 -0.08
CA GLY A 35 36.01 -0.77 -0.52
C GLY A 35 34.61 -0.26 -0.89
N LYS A 36 33.56 -1.10 -0.84
CA LYS A 36 32.19 -0.68 -1.12
C LYS A 36 31.44 -0.53 0.20
N PRO A 37 30.79 0.61 0.51
CA PRO A 37 29.98 0.71 1.72
C PRO A 37 28.94 -0.41 1.67
N LYS A 38 28.92 -1.24 2.73
CA LYS A 38 27.89 -2.27 2.90
C LYS A 38 26.54 -1.57 2.77
N ARG A 39 25.66 -2.09 1.90
CA ARG A 39 24.27 -1.62 1.83
C ARG A 39 23.73 -1.69 3.26
N ALA A 40 23.04 -0.65 3.72
CA ALA A 40 22.49 -0.65 5.06
C ALA A 40 21.59 -1.89 5.25
N ASP A 41 21.88 -2.68 6.27
CA ASP A 41 21.16 -3.92 6.60
C ASP A 41 19.83 -3.57 7.27
N CYS A 42 18.87 -3.02 6.52
CA CYS A 42 17.53 -2.82 7.04
C CYS A 42 16.75 -4.12 7.09
N VAL A 43 16.07 -4.36 8.20
CA VAL A 43 15.13 -5.47 8.35
C VAL A 43 13.76 -5.00 7.88
N GLN A 44 13.13 -5.76 6.99
CA GLN A 44 11.79 -5.42 6.52
C GLN A 44 10.82 -5.42 7.68
N THR A 45 10.20 -4.27 7.94
CA THR A 45 9.36 -4.06 9.14
C THR A 45 8.13 -3.27 8.75
N SER A 46 6.95 -3.81 9.03
CA SER A 46 5.68 -3.10 8.86
C SER A 46 5.19 -2.52 10.18
N ASN A 47 4.56 -1.35 10.12
CA ASN A 47 3.89 -0.72 11.25
C ASN A 47 2.59 -0.10 10.75
N LEU A 48 1.48 -0.42 11.43
CA LEU A 48 0.16 0.14 11.15
C LEU A 48 -0.15 1.18 12.23
N ALA A 49 -0.32 2.43 11.83
CA ALA A 49 -0.50 3.56 12.76
C ALA A 49 -1.38 4.66 12.15
N GLY A 50 -1.72 5.64 12.98
CA GLY A 50 -2.61 6.74 12.62
C GLY A 50 -4.08 6.36 12.75
N ASP A 51 -4.94 7.14 12.12
CA ASP A 51 -6.37 6.82 12.04
C ASP A 51 -6.61 5.65 11.09
N HIS A 52 -7.64 4.85 11.39
CA HIS A 52 -8.09 3.76 10.54
C HIS A 52 -9.29 4.21 9.70
N TYR A 53 -9.05 4.48 8.42
CA TYR A 53 -10.09 4.93 7.50
C TYR A 53 -10.88 3.73 6.95
N SER A 54 -12.20 3.89 6.93
CA SER A 54 -13.08 2.99 6.19
C SER A 54 -12.88 3.15 4.67
N ALA A 55 -13.28 2.14 3.90
CA ALA A 55 -13.29 2.21 2.44
C ALA A 55 -14.07 3.42 1.89
N VAL A 56 -15.15 3.84 2.56
CA VAL A 56 -15.94 5.04 2.17
C VAL A 56 -15.12 6.31 2.36
N GLN A 57 -14.39 6.45 3.48
CA GLN A 57 -13.50 7.61 3.69
C GLN A 57 -12.37 7.63 2.66
N ILE A 58 -11.78 6.48 2.34
CA ILE A 58 -10.76 6.35 1.28
C ILE A 58 -11.35 6.72 -0.09
N ALA A 59 -12.55 6.26 -0.41
CA ALA A 59 -13.23 6.59 -1.65
C ALA A 59 -13.50 8.10 -1.77
N LEU A 60 -13.92 8.75 -0.69
CA LEU A 60 -14.18 10.20 -0.69
C LEU A 60 -12.90 11.00 -0.98
N ILE A 61 -11.78 10.70 -0.31
CA ILE A 61 -10.52 11.41 -0.55
C ILE A 61 -9.92 11.10 -1.93
N ALA A 62 -10.10 9.88 -2.45
CA ALA A 62 -9.69 9.51 -3.79
C ALA A 62 -10.52 10.24 -4.85
N GLN A 63 -11.84 10.33 -4.66
CA GLN A 63 -12.72 11.12 -5.54
C GLN A 63 -12.31 12.59 -5.55
N ASN A 64 -12.05 13.18 -4.38
CA ASN A 64 -11.59 14.56 -4.26
C ASN A 64 -10.22 14.81 -4.93
N SER A 65 -9.40 13.77 -5.10
CA SER A 65 -8.11 13.84 -5.79
C SER A 65 -8.24 13.69 -7.32
N GLY A 66 -9.44 13.40 -7.83
CA GLY A 66 -9.73 13.30 -9.26
C GLY A 66 -9.91 11.89 -9.80
N PHE A 67 -9.84 10.85 -8.96
CA PHE A 67 -10.20 9.50 -9.40
C PHE A 67 -11.72 9.41 -9.66
N THR A 68 -12.11 8.74 -10.74
CA THR A 68 -13.53 8.61 -11.12
C THR A 68 -13.82 7.24 -11.71
N GLY A 69 -15.10 6.83 -11.74
CA GLY A 69 -15.53 5.56 -12.35
C GLY A 69 -14.71 4.36 -11.86
N ASN A 70 -14.22 3.54 -12.80
CA ASN A 70 -13.41 2.36 -12.47
C ASN A 70 -12.06 2.69 -11.84
N SER A 71 -11.44 3.84 -12.16
CA SER A 71 -10.15 4.21 -11.54
C SER A 71 -10.31 4.56 -10.07
N LEU A 72 -11.48 5.08 -9.67
CA LEU A 72 -11.81 5.30 -8.26
C LEU A 72 -11.95 3.98 -7.49
N VAL A 73 -12.71 3.02 -8.02
CA VAL A 73 -12.86 1.70 -7.39
C VAL A 73 -11.51 1.02 -7.25
N LEU A 74 -10.69 1.02 -8.31
CA LEU A 74 -9.38 0.41 -8.31
C LEU A 74 -8.43 1.09 -7.30
N SER A 75 -8.44 2.43 -7.24
CA SER A 75 -7.63 3.19 -6.29
C SER A 75 -7.94 2.84 -4.84
N VAL A 76 -9.23 2.69 -4.49
CA VAL A 76 -9.67 2.29 -3.15
C VAL A 76 -9.22 0.87 -2.82
N ALA A 77 -9.38 -0.08 -3.74
CA ALA A 77 -8.95 -1.45 -3.55
C ALA A 77 -7.43 -1.57 -3.34
N ILE A 78 -6.64 -0.79 -4.08
CA ILE A 78 -5.19 -0.72 -3.92
C ILE A 78 -4.83 -0.11 -2.56
N ALA A 79 -5.43 1.02 -2.16
CA ALA A 79 -5.16 1.63 -0.85
C ALA A 79 -5.44 0.67 0.32
N LEU A 80 -6.54 -0.09 0.24
CA LEU A 80 -6.89 -1.10 1.24
C LEU A 80 -5.89 -2.27 1.24
N ALA A 81 -5.44 -2.73 0.08
CA ALA A 81 -4.43 -3.77 -0.01
C ALA A 81 -3.06 -3.32 0.53
N GLU A 82 -2.70 -2.07 0.29
CA GLU A 82 -1.41 -1.49 0.70
C GLU A 82 -1.34 -1.24 2.21
N SER A 83 -2.40 -0.67 2.80
CA SER A 83 -2.35 -0.14 4.17
C SER A 83 -3.39 -0.71 5.12
N SER A 84 -4.33 -1.52 4.62
CA SER A 84 -5.56 -1.90 5.34
C SER A 84 -6.37 -0.69 5.84
N GLY A 85 -6.17 0.51 5.28
CA GLY A 85 -6.82 1.76 5.67
C GLY A 85 -6.10 2.54 6.78
N TRP A 86 -4.91 2.13 7.21
CA TRP A 86 -4.14 2.87 8.22
C TRP A 86 -3.41 4.07 7.61
N THR A 87 -3.81 5.27 8.02
CA THR A 87 -3.35 6.54 7.43
C THR A 87 -1.86 6.80 7.56
N ARG A 88 -1.23 6.23 8.58
CA ARG A 88 0.22 6.32 8.82
C ARG A 88 0.90 4.95 8.77
N ALA A 89 0.39 4.03 7.92
CA ALA A 89 1.06 2.77 7.64
C ALA A 89 2.47 3.02 7.08
N THR A 90 3.44 2.24 7.54
CA THR A 90 4.81 2.27 7.03
C THR A 90 5.33 0.86 6.79
N LEU A 91 6.04 0.67 5.69
CA LEU A 91 6.89 -0.49 5.45
C LEU A 91 8.33 -0.02 5.25
N ILE A 92 9.22 -0.42 6.15
CA ILE A 92 10.68 -0.29 5.94
C ILE A 92 11.10 -1.46 5.06
N ASN A 93 11.75 -1.18 3.93
CA ASN A 93 12.26 -2.18 3.01
C ASN A 93 13.70 -2.60 3.35
N THR A 94 14.14 -3.74 2.83
CA THR A 94 15.51 -4.24 3.04
C THR A 94 16.59 -3.32 2.49
N ASP A 95 16.24 -2.46 1.54
CA ASP A 95 17.11 -1.45 0.97
C ASP A 95 17.08 -0.13 1.76
N CYS A 96 16.39 -0.09 2.91
CA CYS A 96 16.14 1.06 3.78
C CYS A 96 15.23 2.15 3.20
N SER A 97 14.60 1.95 2.05
CA SER A 97 13.50 2.82 1.63
C SER A 97 12.26 2.58 2.49
N GLN A 98 11.34 3.54 2.51
CA GLN A 98 10.08 3.44 3.25
C GLN A 98 8.90 3.67 2.33
N ASP A 99 7.93 2.77 2.38
CA ASP A 99 6.60 2.97 1.82
C ASP A 99 5.70 3.58 2.90
N ARG A 100 4.92 4.61 2.56
CA ARG A 100 4.31 5.52 3.53
C ARG A 100 2.85 5.82 3.19
N GLY A 101 2.00 5.76 4.21
CA GLY A 101 0.59 6.16 4.17
C GLY A 101 -0.33 5.21 3.40
N LEU A 102 -1.55 5.68 3.13
CA LEU A 102 -2.64 4.86 2.58
C LEU A 102 -2.30 4.16 1.27
N TRP A 103 -1.58 4.84 0.37
CA TRP A 103 -1.15 4.30 -0.93
C TRP A 103 0.32 3.86 -0.95
N GLN A 104 0.97 3.77 0.21
CA GLN A 104 2.33 3.26 0.37
C GLN A 104 3.35 3.92 -0.60
N ILE A 105 3.43 5.26 -0.56
CA ILE A 105 4.31 6.02 -1.45
C ILE A 105 5.77 5.92 -1.01
N ASN A 106 6.60 5.25 -1.81
CA ASN A 106 8.00 4.98 -1.50
C ASN A 106 8.88 6.25 -1.50
N ASN A 107 9.66 6.51 -0.45
CA ASN A 107 10.50 7.71 -0.32
C ASN A 107 11.76 7.73 -1.21
N ARG A 108 12.22 6.59 -1.70
CA ARG A 108 13.38 6.50 -2.60
C ARG A 108 12.98 6.78 -4.04
N TRP A 109 11.84 6.26 -4.48
CA TRP A 109 11.36 6.41 -5.86
C TRP A 109 10.52 7.67 -6.05
N HIS A 110 9.88 8.17 -4.98
CA HIS A 110 9.06 9.39 -4.98
C HIS A 110 9.53 10.38 -3.91
N SER A 111 10.80 10.77 -4.02
CA SER A 111 11.42 11.74 -3.10
C SER A 111 10.77 13.14 -3.14
N GLU A 112 10.02 13.44 -4.20
CA GLU A 112 9.19 14.64 -4.34
C GLU A 112 7.97 14.64 -3.41
N VAL A 113 7.66 13.51 -2.77
CA VAL A 113 6.59 13.38 -1.77
C VAL A 113 7.23 13.29 -0.39
N SER A 114 7.12 14.39 0.37
CA SER A 114 7.58 14.46 1.76
C SER A 114 6.83 13.48 2.67
N ASP A 115 7.38 13.20 3.85
CA ASP A 115 6.70 12.35 4.84
C ASP A 115 5.38 12.96 5.30
N ASP A 116 5.32 14.27 5.50
CA ASP A 116 4.09 14.98 5.87
C ASP A 116 2.99 14.79 4.80
N GLN A 117 3.35 14.89 3.52
CA GLN A 117 2.44 14.63 2.40
C GLN A 117 2.02 13.15 2.33
N ALA A 118 2.95 12.23 2.53
CA ALA A 118 2.67 10.81 2.43
C ALA A 118 1.77 10.32 3.59
N PHE A 119 1.87 10.93 4.77
CA PHE A 119 1.07 10.57 5.95
C PHE A 119 -0.22 11.39 6.13
N ASP A 120 -0.38 12.50 5.39
CA ASP A 120 -1.65 13.20 5.27
C ASP A 120 -2.55 12.49 4.23
N PRO A 121 -3.74 11.99 4.60
CA PRO A 121 -4.56 11.16 3.70
C PRO A 121 -4.91 11.86 2.37
N ALA A 122 -5.22 13.16 2.40
CA ALA A 122 -5.60 13.90 1.21
C ALA A 122 -4.40 14.11 0.28
N GLN A 123 -3.25 14.54 0.81
CA GLN A 123 -2.03 14.73 0.02
C GLN A 123 -1.46 13.40 -0.49
N CYS A 124 -1.55 12.33 0.30
CA CYS A 124 -1.18 10.98 -0.11
C CYS A 124 -2.02 10.53 -1.31
N SER A 125 -3.34 10.78 -1.28
CA SER A 125 -4.24 10.47 -2.39
C SER A 125 -3.93 11.29 -3.65
N GLN A 126 -3.60 12.58 -3.52
CA GLN A 126 -3.18 13.43 -4.63
C GLN A 126 -1.85 12.95 -5.25
N ALA A 127 -0.91 12.50 -4.42
CA ALA A 127 0.33 11.89 -4.89
C ALA A 127 0.05 10.61 -5.67
N ALA A 128 -0.76 9.69 -5.12
CA ALA A 128 -1.16 8.46 -5.78
C ALA A 128 -1.85 8.73 -7.13
N TYR A 129 -2.74 9.73 -7.20
CA TYR A 129 -3.40 10.13 -8.45
C TYR A 129 -2.39 10.56 -9.53
N ARG A 130 -1.44 11.42 -9.18
CA ARG A 130 -0.39 11.86 -10.11
C ARG A 130 0.52 10.71 -10.55
N ILE A 131 1.02 9.91 -9.60
CA ILE A 131 1.98 8.84 -9.86
C ILE A 131 1.35 7.73 -10.71
N SER A 132 0.07 7.44 -10.50
CA SER A 132 -0.67 6.43 -11.27
C SER A 132 -1.14 6.91 -12.64
N SER A 133 -0.64 8.03 -13.15
CA SER A 133 -1.12 8.66 -14.38
C SER A 133 -2.65 8.86 -14.37
N SER A 134 -3.16 9.53 -13.34
CA SER A 134 -4.60 9.74 -13.11
C SER A 134 -5.40 8.43 -12.92
N GLY A 135 -4.77 7.41 -12.34
CA GLY A 135 -5.35 6.09 -12.11
C GLY A 135 -5.38 5.16 -13.32
N SER A 136 -4.69 5.50 -14.40
CA SER A 136 -4.59 4.66 -15.61
C SER A 136 -3.43 3.67 -15.59
N ASN A 137 -2.44 3.85 -14.72
CA ASN A 137 -1.26 3.00 -14.62
C ASN A 137 -0.89 2.70 -13.17
N TRP A 138 -1.05 1.44 -12.76
CA TRP A 138 -0.74 0.98 -11.41
C TRP A 138 0.47 0.02 -11.36
N ALA A 139 1.28 -0.04 -12.42
CA ALA A 139 2.41 -0.97 -12.51
C ALA A 139 3.49 -0.75 -11.44
N LEU A 140 3.51 0.42 -10.80
CA LEU A 140 4.44 0.74 -9.69
C LEU A 140 3.97 0.22 -8.33
N TRP A 141 2.73 -0.26 -8.21
CA TRP A 141 2.20 -0.83 -6.97
C TRP A 141 2.24 -2.35 -7.02
N THR A 142 2.98 -2.95 -6.11
CA THR A 142 3.11 -4.41 -6.02
C THR A 142 1.77 -5.06 -5.68
N THR A 143 0.91 -4.42 -4.89
CA THR A 143 -0.44 -4.91 -4.61
C THR A 143 -1.33 -5.02 -5.85
N PHE A 144 -1.06 -4.20 -6.89
CA PHE A 144 -1.71 -4.30 -8.18
C PHE A 144 -1.12 -5.46 -9.00
N THR A 145 0.20 -5.47 -9.20
CA THR A 145 0.86 -6.44 -10.08
C THR A 145 0.81 -7.89 -9.55
N SER A 146 0.76 -8.05 -8.23
CA SER A 146 0.53 -9.36 -7.59
C SER A 146 -0.94 -9.82 -7.59
N GLY A 147 -1.89 -8.91 -7.84
CA GLY A 147 -3.33 -9.19 -7.73
C GLY A 147 -3.91 -9.11 -6.32
N ALA A 148 -3.14 -8.71 -5.30
CA ALA A 148 -3.61 -8.60 -3.92
C ALA A 148 -4.83 -7.67 -3.76
N TYR A 149 -4.89 -6.59 -4.57
CA TYR A 149 -6.02 -5.66 -4.59
C TYR A 149 -7.38 -6.32 -4.88
N SER A 150 -7.39 -7.46 -5.59
CA SER A 150 -8.63 -8.14 -6.01
C SER A 150 -9.50 -8.57 -4.82
N ALA A 151 -8.89 -8.90 -3.68
CA ALA A 151 -9.59 -9.25 -2.45
C ALA A 151 -10.44 -8.09 -1.89
N TYR A 152 -10.11 -6.85 -2.24
CA TYR A 152 -10.76 -5.63 -1.74
C TYR A 152 -11.71 -5.00 -2.76
N MET A 153 -11.83 -5.55 -3.97
CA MET A 153 -12.65 -4.97 -5.04
C MET A 153 -14.14 -4.89 -4.67
N ALA A 154 -14.67 -5.89 -3.96
CA ALA A 154 -16.07 -5.88 -3.52
C ALA A 154 -16.35 -4.77 -2.50
N GLU A 155 -15.46 -4.60 -1.53
CA GLU A 155 -15.54 -3.51 -0.53
C GLU A 155 -15.39 -2.14 -1.18
N ALA A 156 -14.40 -1.99 -2.09
CA ALA A 156 -14.20 -0.76 -2.83
C ALA A 156 -15.42 -0.37 -3.69
N GLN A 157 -16.03 -1.34 -4.39
CA GLN A 157 -17.23 -1.10 -5.18
C GLN A 157 -18.41 -0.63 -4.32
N ALA A 158 -18.60 -1.27 -3.15
CA ALA A 158 -19.64 -0.87 -2.20
C ALA A 158 -19.40 0.54 -1.65
N ALA A 159 -18.14 0.89 -1.33
CA ALA A 159 -17.77 2.21 -0.86
C ALA A 159 -18.04 3.30 -1.90
N VAL A 160 -17.62 3.09 -3.14
CA VAL A 160 -17.85 4.05 -4.24
C VAL A 160 -19.34 4.20 -4.54
N SER A 161 -20.11 3.12 -4.50
CA SER A 161 -21.57 3.16 -4.68
C SER A 161 -22.28 3.93 -3.56
N SER A 162 -21.72 3.90 -2.34
CA SER A 162 -22.26 4.66 -1.20
C SER A 162 -22.07 6.17 -1.37
N LEU A 163 -21.05 6.61 -2.12
CA LEU A 163 -20.86 8.04 -2.43
C LEU A 163 -21.92 8.58 -3.41
N SER A 164 -22.37 7.77 -4.37
CA SER A 164 -23.40 8.15 -5.34
C SER A 164 -24.82 8.00 -4.82
N GLY A 165 -25.02 7.15 -3.80
CA GLY A 165 -26.31 6.94 -3.12
C GLY A 165 -26.56 7.83 -1.90
N GLY A 166 -25.67 8.78 -1.59
CA GLY A 166 -25.85 9.73 -0.50
C GLY A 166 -27.09 10.62 -0.72
N PRO A 167 -27.83 11.00 0.35
CA PRO A 167 -29.10 11.70 0.22
C PRO A 167 -28.95 13.01 -0.53
N ALA A 168 -29.84 13.23 -1.50
CA ALA A 168 -30.04 14.56 -2.07
C ALA A 168 -30.34 15.56 -0.93
N ALA A 169 -29.56 16.64 -0.89
CA ALA A 169 -29.75 17.85 -0.10
C ALA A 169 -29.47 17.78 1.43
N GLY A 170 -28.56 18.67 1.86
CA GLY A 170 -28.68 19.41 3.11
C GLY A 170 -28.00 18.80 4.34
N ASN A 171 -26.76 19.21 4.60
CA ASN A 171 -26.49 20.05 5.76
C ASN A 171 -25.11 20.72 5.66
N LYS A 172 -25.14 22.03 5.88
CA LYS A 172 -24.01 22.94 6.00
C LYS A 172 -23.03 22.45 7.08
N LEU A 173 -21.74 22.54 6.79
CA LEU A 173 -20.76 22.94 7.81
C LEU A 173 -20.86 24.46 8.00
#